data_AF-A0A9Q7FFF6-F1
#
_entry.id   AF-A0A9Q7FFF6-F1
#
_cell.length_a   1.000
_cell.length_b   1.000
_cell.length_c   1.000
_cell.angle_alpha   90.00
_cell.angle_beta   90.00
_cell.angle_gamma   90.00
#
_symmetry.space_group_name_H-M   'P 1'
#
loop_
_entity.id
_entity.type
_entity.pdbx_description
1 polymer ?
#
loop_
_entity_poly.entity_id
_entity_poly.type
_entity_poly.pdbx_seq_one_letter_code
_entity_poly.pdbx_strand_id
1 'polypeptide(L)'
;MSHFPKTAMAMVLLSGCASMATGQESTSRTQIEQRNPDFCGAAGAGCDPAAVQKWKAVGNTLADLSSADLSQYAYACAQHVDWKKDCETNPAIVLRRLGVEGY
;
A
#
# COMPACT_ATOMS: atom_id res chain seq x y z
N MET A 1 -26.41 -55.77 -5.99
CA MET A 1 -27.63 -55.52 -5.19
C MET A 1 -27.38 -56.01 -3.78
N SER A 2 -27.38 -55.10 -2.80
CA SER A 2 -27.57 -55.30 -1.34
C SER A 2 -26.90 -54.11 -0.61
N HIS A 3 -27.57 -52.97 -0.47
CA HIS A 3 -28.41 -52.56 0.68
C HIS A 3 -27.66 -52.50 2.02
N PHE A 4 -27.27 -51.28 2.41
CA PHE A 4 -27.11 -50.90 3.82
C PHE A 4 -27.99 -49.68 4.13
N PRO A 5 -28.61 -49.65 5.33
CA PRO A 5 -29.85 -48.94 5.59
C PRO A 5 -29.66 -47.49 6.03
N LYS A 6 -30.75 -46.74 5.83
CA LYS A 6 -31.08 -45.46 6.44
C LYS A 6 -30.95 -45.53 7.97
N THR A 7 -30.15 -44.65 8.55
CA THR A 7 -30.38 -44.16 9.91
C THR A 7 -30.29 -42.65 9.93
N ALA A 8 -31.23 -42.09 10.67
CA ALA A 8 -31.71 -40.74 10.60
C ALA A 8 -30.78 -39.73 11.29
N MET A 9 -30.74 -38.53 10.69
CA MET A 9 -30.78 -37.20 11.33
C MET A 9 -30.44 -37.10 12.82
N ALA A 10 -29.40 -36.33 13.12
CA ALA A 10 -29.44 -35.37 14.22
C ALA A 10 -28.78 -34.06 13.76
N MET A 11 -29.62 -33.06 13.59
CA MET A 11 -29.31 -31.68 13.25
C MET A 11 -28.78 -30.98 14.52
N VAL A 12 -27.59 -30.39 14.46
CA VAL A 12 -27.18 -29.34 15.40
C VAL A 12 -26.82 -28.11 14.56
N LEU A 13 -27.82 -27.24 14.39
CA LEU A 13 -27.66 -25.85 14.02
C LEU A 13 -26.96 -25.15 15.18
N LEU A 14 -25.81 -24.50 14.98
CA LEU A 14 -25.41 -23.33 15.77
C LEU A 14 -24.26 -22.56 15.09
N SER A 15 -24.67 -21.44 14.50
CA SER A 15 -24.06 -20.12 14.68
C SER A 15 -22.61 -19.89 14.26
N GLY A 16 -22.45 -19.27 13.08
CA GLY A 16 -21.30 -18.46 12.74
C GLY A 16 -21.76 -17.36 11.79
N CYS A 17 -21.82 -16.13 12.29
CA CYS A 17 -22.35 -14.96 11.59
C CYS A 17 -21.74 -14.81 10.18
N ALA A 18 -22.59 -14.64 9.18
CA ALA A 18 -22.17 -14.13 7.89
C ALA A 18 -21.53 -12.75 8.12
N SER A 19 -20.21 -12.64 7.94
CA SER A 19 -19.58 -11.34 7.72
C SER A 19 -20.06 -10.83 6.38
N MET A 20 -21.17 -10.10 6.41
CA MET A 20 -21.61 -9.25 5.32
C MET A 20 -20.53 -8.18 5.16
N ALA A 21 -19.56 -8.40 4.27
CA ALA A 21 -18.72 -7.32 3.76
C ALA A 21 -19.56 -6.48 2.79
N THR A 22 -20.61 -5.86 3.31
CA THR A 22 -21.36 -4.79 2.67
C THR A 22 -20.85 -3.48 3.24
N GLY A 23 -20.15 -2.70 2.43
CA GLY A 23 -19.65 -1.40 2.85
C GLY A 23 -18.56 -0.87 1.93
N GLN A 24 -18.93 -0.58 0.68
CA GLN A 24 -18.23 0.43 -0.10
C GLN A 24 -18.26 1.78 0.64
N GLU A 25 -17.26 2.60 0.34
CA GLU A 25 -17.38 4.06 0.33
C GLU A 25 -17.52 4.76 1.70
N SER A 26 -16.50 4.69 2.54
CA SER A 26 -16.13 5.81 3.44
C SER A 26 -14.85 5.50 4.24
N THR A 27 -13.77 5.13 3.56
CA THR A 27 -12.46 5.59 4.05
C THR A 27 -12.50 7.10 3.90
N SER A 28 -12.95 7.73 4.97
CA SER A 28 -13.35 9.13 5.06
C SER A 28 -12.36 10.03 4.32
N ARG A 29 -12.85 10.95 3.48
CA ARG A 29 -12.02 12.02 2.88
C ARG A 29 -11.11 12.70 3.91
N THR A 30 -11.58 12.84 5.14
CA THR A 30 -10.79 13.36 6.28
C THR A 30 -9.58 12.50 6.68
N GLN A 31 -9.57 11.19 6.43
CA GLN A 31 -8.39 10.35 6.67
C GLN A 31 -7.30 10.57 5.60
N ILE A 32 -7.68 11.02 4.40
CA ILE A 32 -6.74 11.42 3.35
C ILE A 32 -6.17 12.82 3.68
N GLU A 33 -7.03 13.75 4.11
CA GLU A 33 -6.62 15.12 4.48
C GLU A 33 -5.80 15.23 5.77
N GLN A 34 -5.86 14.22 6.64
CA GLN A 34 -5.21 14.24 7.96
C GLN A 34 -4.29 13.03 8.18
N ARG A 35 -3.57 12.58 7.15
CA ARG A 35 -2.47 11.61 7.32
C ARG A 35 -1.34 12.27 8.10
N ASN A 36 -1.25 11.96 9.38
CA ASN A 36 -0.03 12.18 10.13
C ASN A 36 1.10 11.37 9.42
N PRO A 37 2.15 12.02 8.90
CA PRO A 37 3.25 11.34 8.21
C PRO A 37 4.00 10.33 9.10
N ASP A 38 3.82 10.40 10.41
CA ASP A 38 4.39 9.47 11.40
C ASP A 38 3.51 8.23 11.64
N PHE A 39 2.29 8.17 11.10
CA PHE A 39 1.37 7.04 11.27
C PHE A 39 1.31 6.18 10.00
N CYS A 40 2.15 5.15 9.96
CA CYS A 40 2.42 4.40 8.74
C CYS A 40 1.63 3.08 8.69
N GLY A 41 1.03 2.78 7.53
CA GLY A 41 0.27 1.55 7.28
C GLY A 41 -1.06 1.43 8.03
N ALA A 42 -1.83 0.39 7.69
CA ALA A 42 -2.99 0.02 8.49
C ALA A 42 -2.51 -0.43 9.90
N ALA A 43 -3.12 0.11 10.95
CA ALA A 43 -2.76 -0.17 12.34
C ALA A 43 -1.30 0.19 12.75
N GLY A 44 -0.65 1.15 12.08
CA GLY A 44 0.71 1.57 12.45
C GLY A 44 1.82 0.63 11.96
N ALA A 45 1.50 -0.30 11.05
CA ALA A 45 2.48 -1.20 10.46
C ALA A 45 3.40 -0.50 9.45
N GLY A 46 4.67 -0.38 9.83
CA GLY A 46 5.81 -0.22 8.92
C GLY A 46 5.96 1.18 8.34
N CYS A 47 6.61 2.08 9.10
CA CYS A 47 7.13 3.30 8.51
C CYS A 47 8.31 3.00 7.61
N ASP A 48 8.34 3.67 6.46
CA ASP A 48 9.57 3.73 5.68
C ASP A 48 10.69 4.35 6.52
N PRO A 49 11.95 3.90 6.32
CA PRO A 49 13.10 4.53 6.98
C PRO A 49 13.14 6.04 6.72
N ALA A 50 13.69 6.81 7.66
CA ALA A 50 13.75 8.28 7.55
C ALA A 50 14.39 8.77 6.24
N ALA A 51 15.39 8.05 5.73
CA ALA A 51 16.00 8.36 4.44
C ALA A 51 15.02 8.22 3.27
N VAL A 52 14.18 7.19 3.28
CA VAL A 52 13.14 6.97 2.27
C VAL A 52 12.02 8.02 2.42
N GLN A 53 11.58 8.32 3.64
CA GLN A 53 10.61 9.38 3.92
C GLN A 53 11.06 10.74 3.33
N LYS A 54 12.33 11.10 3.52
CA LYS A 54 12.92 12.32 2.93
C LYS A 54 12.77 12.33 1.41
N TRP A 55 13.08 11.21 0.75
CA TRP A 55 12.96 11.14 -0.70
C TRP A 55 11.53 11.07 -1.19
N LYS A 56 10.58 10.52 -0.42
CA LYS A 56 9.15 10.64 -0.71
C LYS A 56 8.69 12.10 -0.69
N ALA A 57 9.16 12.89 0.28
CA ALA A 57 8.87 14.32 0.31
C ALA A 57 9.39 15.04 -0.94
N VAL A 58 10.61 14.72 -1.40
CA VAL A 58 11.13 15.25 -2.68
C VAL A 58 10.28 14.80 -3.85
N GLY A 59 9.97 13.51 -3.96
CA GLY A 59 9.18 12.95 -5.07
C GLY A 59 7.80 13.61 -5.22
N ASN A 60 7.12 13.89 -4.11
CA ASN A 60 5.83 14.59 -4.09
C ASN A 60 5.89 16.03 -4.62
N THR A 61 7.06 16.66 -4.65
CA THR A 61 7.22 18.01 -5.23
C THR A 61 7.43 18.00 -6.73
N LEU A 62 7.74 16.83 -7.32
CA LEU A 62 8.08 16.72 -8.74
C LEU A 62 6.84 16.64 -9.62
N ALA A 63 5.88 15.81 -9.19
CA ALA A 63 4.71 15.43 -9.96
C ALA A 63 3.71 14.65 -9.11
N ASP A 64 2.51 14.41 -9.66
CA ASP A 64 1.50 13.54 -9.06
C ASP A 64 1.84 12.06 -9.34
N LEU A 65 2.90 11.58 -8.68
CA LEU A 65 3.35 10.20 -8.79
C LEU A 65 2.36 9.27 -8.10
N SER A 66 2.12 8.10 -8.70
CA SER A 66 1.41 7.03 -8.00
C SER A 66 2.17 6.66 -6.72
N SER A 67 1.46 6.17 -5.70
CA SER A 67 2.11 5.76 -4.44
C SER A 67 3.20 4.69 -4.65
N ALA A 68 3.06 3.87 -5.70
CA ALA A 68 4.04 2.87 -6.08
C ALA A 68 5.30 3.53 -6.67
N ASP A 69 5.13 4.43 -7.65
CA ASP A 69 6.25 5.12 -8.32
C ASP A 69 7.01 6.02 -7.34
N LEU A 70 6.28 6.74 -6.49
CA LEU A 70 6.86 7.54 -5.42
C LEU A 70 7.71 6.69 -4.48
N SER A 71 7.23 5.50 -4.12
CA SER A 71 7.97 4.59 -3.24
C SER A 71 9.21 4.04 -3.96
N GLN A 72 9.10 3.65 -5.22
CA GLN A 72 10.24 3.16 -6.01
C GLN A 72 11.32 4.24 -6.15
N TYR A 73 10.94 5.47 -6.52
CA TYR A 73 11.83 6.62 -6.56
C TYR A 73 12.55 6.83 -5.22
N ALA A 74 11.78 6.85 -4.13
CA ALA A 74 12.34 7.12 -2.81
C ALA A 74 13.31 6.04 -2.33
N TYR A 75 12.98 4.77 -2.54
CA TYR A 75 13.87 3.66 -2.21
C TYR A 75 15.10 3.62 -3.11
N ALA A 76 14.98 3.98 -4.39
CA ALA A 76 16.12 4.07 -5.28
C ALA A 76 17.11 5.15 -4.81
N CYS A 77 16.60 6.35 -4.52
CA CYS A 77 17.42 7.47 -4.03
C CYS A 77 17.99 7.26 -2.62
N ALA A 78 17.35 6.43 -1.79
CA ALA A 78 17.87 6.07 -0.47
C ALA A 78 19.01 5.04 -0.54
N GLN A 79 18.98 4.12 -1.51
CA GLN A 79 19.86 2.94 -1.54
C GLN A 79 20.98 3.05 -2.58
N HIS A 80 20.74 3.70 -3.71
CA HIS A 80 21.74 3.91 -4.77
C HIS A 80 22.52 5.20 -4.51
N VAL A 81 23.57 5.11 -3.71
CA VAL A 81 24.44 6.26 -3.37
C VAL A 81 25.06 6.89 -4.61
N ASP A 82 25.33 6.10 -5.64
CA ASP A 82 25.81 6.54 -6.95
C ASP A 82 24.78 7.39 -7.70
N TRP A 83 23.49 7.27 -7.38
CA TRP A 83 22.41 8.06 -7.99
C TRP A 83 22.07 9.32 -7.17
N LYS A 84 22.69 9.50 -5.99
CA LYS A 84 22.36 10.60 -5.08
C LYS A 84 22.38 11.96 -5.77
N LYS A 85 23.40 12.23 -6.61
CA LYS A 85 23.49 13.51 -7.33
C LYS A 85 22.31 13.70 -8.29
N ASP A 86 21.91 12.66 -9.01
CA ASP A 86 20.75 12.70 -9.91
C ASP A 86 19.47 12.92 -9.11
N CYS A 87 19.31 12.24 -7.97
CA CYS A 87 18.17 12.44 -7.06
C CYS A 87 18.10 13.85 -6.46
N GLU A 88 19.23 14.52 -6.24
CA GLU A 88 19.26 15.89 -5.69
C GLU A 88 19.07 16.96 -6.76
N THR A 89 19.55 16.72 -7.99
CA THR A 89 19.68 17.78 -9.01
C THR A 89 18.77 17.60 -10.21
N ASN A 90 18.46 16.37 -10.60
CA ASN A 90 17.56 16.07 -11.71
C ASN A 90 16.77 14.78 -11.49
N PRO A 91 15.77 14.81 -10.59
CA PRO A 91 14.99 13.63 -10.21
C PRO A 91 14.27 12.96 -11.38
N ALA A 92 13.95 13.72 -12.43
CA ALA A 92 13.32 13.20 -13.65
C ALA A 92 14.20 12.17 -14.39
N ILE A 93 15.54 12.27 -14.28
CA ILE A 93 16.44 11.24 -14.83
C ILE A 93 16.24 9.92 -14.09
N VAL A 94 16.07 9.98 -12.77
CA VAL A 94 15.86 8.79 -11.93
C VAL A 94 14.52 8.15 -12.24
N LEU A 95 13.46 8.96 -12.36
CA LEU A 95 12.13 8.46 -12.75
C LEU A 95 12.16 7.74 -14.10
N ARG A 96 12.82 8.32 -15.12
CA ARG A 96 13.01 7.64 -16.41
C ARG A 96 13.84 6.36 -16.30
N ARG A 97 14.88 6.34 -15.45
CA ARG A 97 15.68 5.12 -15.20
C ARG A 97 14.83 4.01 -14.58
N LEU A 98 13.83 4.37 -13.78
CA LEU A 98 12.86 3.44 -13.18
C LEU A 98 11.70 3.07 -14.13
N GLY A 99 11.64 3.64 -15.34
CA GLY A 99 10.56 3.39 -16.29
C GLY A 99 9.25 4.10 -15.96
N VAL A 100 9.29 5.12 -15.10
CA VAL A 100 8.13 5.96 -14.78
C VAL A 100 8.02 7.07 -15.82
N GLU A 101 6.87 7.14 -16.51
CA GLU A 101 6.59 8.07 -17.60
C GLU A 101 5.21 8.72 -17.41
N GLY A 102 4.98 9.88 -18.03
CA GLY A 102 3.65 10.52 -18.05
C GLY A 102 3.17 11.11 -16.73
N TYR A 103 4.10 11.40 -15.81
CA TYR A 103 3.86 12.06 -14.53
C TYR A 103 3.86 13.60 -14.65
#